data_AF-A0A140GRG0-F1
#
_entry.id   AF-A0A140GRG0-F1
#
_cell.length_a   1.000
_cell.length_b   1.000
_cell.length_c   1.000
_cell.angle_alpha   90.00
_cell.angle_beta   90.00
_cell.angle_gamma   90.00
#
_symmetry.space_group_name_H-M   'P 1'
#
loop_
_entity.id
_entity.type
_entity.pdbx_description
1 polymer ?
#
loop_
_entity_poly.entity_id
_entity_poly.type
_entity_poly.pdbx_seq_one_letter_code
_entity_poly.pdbx_strand_id
1 'polypeptide(L)'
;MNFKRIPVITEMKINTLNCVRTYCGEYETKIDIAFLLEQKCKFYIFNEEYEIDRVKIIDYYGDSIGVVFANEKELFFDFPVPKSFLHQMFKITKEYETKDENLKSYNFSEDLYELLIDKRVHRFFY
;
A
#
# COMPACT_ATOMS: atom_id res chain seq x y z
N MET A 1 -8.94 -8.12 28.90
CA MET A 1 -8.30 -8.42 27.59
C MET A 1 -7.66 -7.14 27.08
N ASN A 2 -6.32 -7.07 27.03
CA ASN A 2 -5.63 -5.95 26.40
C ASN A 2 -5.73 -6.14 24.89
N PHE A 3 -6.64 -5.41 24.24
CA PHE A 3 -6.63 -5.30 22.80
C PHE A 3 -5.34 -4.57 22.41
N LYS A 4 -4.37 -5.29 21.83
CA LYS A 4 -3.25 -4.65 21.13
C LYS A 4 -3.89 -3.74 20.08
N ARG A 5 -3.73 -2.42 20.25
CA ARG A 5 -4.27 -1.44 19.30
C ARG A 5 -3.66 -1.70 17.94
N ILE A 6 -4.50 -1.68 16.90
CA ILE A 6 -4.03 -1.72 15.52
C ILE A 6 -3.26 -0.41 15.28
N PRO A 7 -2.03 -0.47 14.76
CA PRO A 7 -1.26 0.72 14.41
C PRO A 7 -2.06 1.63 13.48
N VAL A 8 -2.02 2.92 13.78
CA VAL A 8 -2.75 3.95 13.03
C VAL A 8 -1.87 4.43 11.88
N ILE A 9 -2.44 4.55 10.69
CA ILE A 9 -1.79 5.26 9.58
C ILE A 9 -2.01 6.75 9.78
N THR A 10 -0.93 7.52 9.80
CA THR A 10 -0.95 8.95 10.11
C THR A 10 -0.79 9.85 8.90
N GLU A 11 -0.03 9.38 7.91
CA GLU A 11 0.37 10.20 6.77
C GLU A 11 0.44 9.36 5.50
N MET A 12 0.11 9.99 4.37
CA MET A 12 0.34 9.46 3.03
C MET A 12 1.39 10.32 2.32
N LYS A 13 2.40 9.69 1.74
CA LYS A 13 3.49 10.34 1.01
C LYS A 13 3.62 9.73 -0.37
N ILE A 14 3.49 10.56 -1.40
CA ILE A 14 3.69 10.16 -2.79
C ILE A 14 5.19 10.31 -3.09
N ASN A 15 5.88 9.20 -3.31
CA ASN A 15 7.29 9.21 -3.68
C ASN A 15 7.45 9.22 -5.21
N THR A 16 6.62 8.46 -5.92
CA THR A 16 6.63 8.42 -7.38
C THR A 16 5.22 8.16 -7.89
N LEU A 17 4.80 8.96 -8.87
CA LEU A 17 3.55 8.80 -9.57
C LEU A 17 3.75 9.29 -11.00
N ASN A 18 4.04 8.36 -11.90
CA ASN A 18 4.40 8.69 -13.28
C ASN A 18 3.86 7.63 -14.24
N CYS A 19 3.44 8.06 -15.42
CA CYS A 19 3.04 7.19 -16.52
C CYS A 19 3.72 7.70 -17.79
N VAL A 20 4.62 6.91 -18.36
CA VAL A 20 5.43 7.30 -19.52
C VAL A 20 5.24 6.30 -20.64
N ARG A 21 5.08 6.80 -21.86
CA ARG A 21 5.07 5.95 -23.06
C ARG A 21 6.50 5.54 -23.40
N THR A 22 6.75 4.24 -23.46
CA THR A 22 8.05 3.67 -23.84
C THR A 22 8.27 3.79 -25.35
N TYR A 23 9.52 3.58 -25.80
CA TYR A 23 9.90 3.63 -27.21
C TYR A 23 9.20 2.55 -28.07
N CYS A 24 8.75 1.45 -27.45
CA CYS A 24 7.95 0.40 -28.10
C CYS A 24 6.47 0.81 -28.28
N GLY A 25 6.07 1.96 -27.75
CA GLY A 25 4.69 2.44 -27.78
C GLY A 25 3.80 1.95 -26.64
N GLU A 26 4.33 1.10 -25.75
CA GLU A 26 3.71 0.65 -24.50
C GLU A 26 3.74 1.75 -23.43
N TYR A 27 2.97 1.58 -22.35
CA TYR A 27 2.97 2.50 -21.22
C TYR A 27 3.65 1.84 -20.03
N GLU A 28 4.60 2.54 -19.41
CA GLU A 28 5.23 2.17 -18.16
C GLU A 28 4.69 3.10 -17.07
N THR A 29 3.97 2.51 -16.11
CA THR A 29 3.43 3.23 -14.95
C THR A 29 4.30 2.93 -13.74
N LYS A 30 4.78 3.98 -13.05
CA LYS A 30 5.56 3.88 -11.82
C LYS A 30 4.78 4.50 -10.68
N ILE A 31 4.37 3.66 -9.74
CA ILE A 31 3.63 4.07 -8.54
C ILE A 31 4.44 3.67 -7.31
N ASP A 32 4.65 4.63 -6.42
CA ASP A 32 5.20 4.46 -5.08
C ASP A 32 4.54 5.48 -4.14
N ILE A 33 3.58 4.99 -3.36
CA ILE A 33 2.87 5.76 -2.35
C ILE A 33 3.05 5.07 -1.01
N ALA A 34 3.61 5.79 -0.04
CA ALA A 34 3.85 5.29 1.31
C ALA A 34 2.80 5.82 2.29
N PHE A 35 2.31 4.94 3.16
CA PHE A 35 1.39 5.23 4.24
C PHE A 35 2.09 4.97 5.57
N LEU A 36 2.49 6.03 6.27
CA LEU A 36 3.34 5.93 7.47
C LEU A 36 2.52 5.53 8.70
N LEU A 37 3.05 4.57 9.45
CA LEU A 37 2.47 4.12 10.71
C LEU A 37 2.88 5.06 11.85
N GLU A 38 1.94 5.38 12.73
CA GLU A 38 2.18 6.10 13.98
C GLU A 38 3.21 5.38 14.85
N GLN A 39 3.13 4.04 14.85
CA GLN A 39 3.97 3.16 15.64
C GLN A 39 4.54 2.07 14.76
N LYS A 40 5.86 1.92 14.86
CA LYS A 40 6.62 0.86 14.22
C LYS A 40 6.18 -0.50 14.78
N CYS A 41 5.93 -1.43 13.87
CA CYS A 41 5.66 -2.82 14.21
C CYS A 41 6.93 -3.63 14.08
N LYS A 42 7.16 -4.53 15.02
CA LYS A 42 8.30 -5.44 14.97
C LYS A 42 7.82 -6.86 14.80
N PHE A 43 8.55 -7.63 14.01
CA PHE A 43 8.33 -9.04 13.84
C PHE A 43 9.67 -9.76 13.74
N TYR A 44 9.66 -11.06 14.00
CA TYR A 44 10.87 -11.87 14.01
C TYR A 44 10.74 -12.95 12.94
N ILE A 45 11.76 -13.06 12.10
CA ILE A 45 11.93 -14.20 11.20
C ILE A 45 13.16 -14.96 11.69
N PHE A 46 12.96 -16.18 12.16
CA PHE A 46 13.99 -16.95 12.87
C PHE A 46 14.61 -16.15 14.03
N ASN A 47 15.87 -15.74 13.89
CA ASN A 47 16.64 -15.01 14.91
C ASN A 47 16.83 -13.53 14.55
N GLU A 48 16.21 -13.05 13.48
CA GLU A 48 16.35 -11.69 12.99
C GLU A 48 15.10 -10.87 13.30
N GLU A 49 15.32 -9.65 13.80
CA GLU A 49 14.26 -8.67 14.08
C GLU A 49 14.09 -7.76 12.87
N TYR A 50 12.88 -7.69 12.35
CA TYR A 50 12.48 -6.79 11.29
C TYR A 50 11.48 -5.77 11.82
N GLU A 51 11.52 -4.58 11.24
CA GLU A 51 10.62 -3.49 11.57
C GLU A 51 9.80 -3.10 10.35
N ILE A 52 8.53 -2.74 10.59
CA ILE A 52 7.59 -2.20 9.62
C ILE A 52 7.20 -0.82 10.14
N ASP A 53 7.43 0.21 9.34
CA ASP A 53 7.06 1.59 9.67
C ASP A 53 6.05 2.18 8.67
N ARG A 54 5.75 1.46 7.59
CA ARG A 54 4.81 1.90 6.55
C ARG A 54 4.15 0.74 5.80
N VAL A 55 3.02 1.05 5.19
CA VAL A 55 2.39 0.24 4.15
C VAL A 55 2.53 1.00 2.83
N LYS A 56 2.79 0.34 1.71
CA LYS A 56 2.95 1.00 0.42
C LYS A 56 1.94 0.51 -0.61
N ILE A 57 1.49 1.42 -1.46
CA ILE A 57 0.96 1.09 -2.78
C ILE A 57 2.14 1.20 -3.76
N ILE A 58 2.39 0.13 -4.49
CA ILE A 58 3.44 0.06 -5.50
C ILE A 58 2.89 -0.50 -6.79
N ASP A 59 3.54 -0.20 -7.90
CA ASP A 59 3.28 -0.89 -9.16
C ASP A 59 3.92 -2.30 -9.15
N TYR A 60 3.15 -3.33 -9.53
CA TYR A 60 3.67 -4.65 -9.87
C TYR A 60 3.82 -4.77 -11.39
N TYR A 61 4.96 -4.32 -11.90
CA TYR A 61 5.38 -4.50 -13.29
C TYR A 61 4.38 -4.00 -14.35
N GLY A 62 3.65 -2.92 -14.06
CA GLY A 62 2.75 -2.23 -14.98
C GLY A 62 1.34 -2.81 -15.09
N ASP A 63 1.06 -3.97 -14.48
CA ASP A 63 -0.20 -4.70 -14.68
C ASP A 63 -1.21 -4.49 -13.54
N SER A 64 -0.74 -4.21 -12.32
CA SER A 64 -1.62 -4.05 -11.15
C SER A 64 -0.95 -3.29 -10.01
N ILE A 65 -1.76 -2.66 -9.17
CA ILE A 65 -1.26 -2.10 -7.91
C ILE A 65 -1.10 -3.19 -6.85
N GLY A 66 0.01 -3.13 -6.13
CA GLY A 66 0.35 -3.97 -5.00
C GLY A 66 0.25 -3.22 -3.70
N VAL A 67 -0.28 -3.86 -2.66
CA VAL A 67 -0.24 -3.33 -1.29
C VAL A 67 0.67 -4.19 -0.43
N VAL A 68 1.75 -3.59 0.09
CA VAL A 68 2.81 -4.33 0.80
C VAL A 68 3.22 -3.63 2.08
N PHE A 69 3.68 -4.40 3.07
CA PHE A 69 4.41 -3.82 4.20
C PHE A 69 5.81 -3.40 3.76
N ALA A 70 6.37 -2.38 4.42
CA ALA A 70 7.71 -1.91 4.12
C ALA A 70 8.37 -1.24 5.33
N ASN A 71 9.68 -1.05 5.21
CA ASN A 71 10.44 -0.09 5.99
C ASN A 71 11.28 0.80 5.05
N GLU A 72 12.25 1.54 5.61
CA GLU A 72 13.16 2.39 4.80
C GLU A 72 14.08 1.60 3.86
N LYS A 73 14.29 0.30 4.12
CA LYS A 73 15.25 -0.54 3.42
C LYS A 73 14.60 -1.61 2.54
N GLU A 74 13.45 -2.13 2.96
CA GLU A 74 12.91 -3.40 2.46
C GLU A 74 11.40 -3.33 2.20
N LEU A 75 10.96 -4.16 1.25
CA LEU A 75 9.56 -4.44 0.94
C LEU A 75 9.25 -5.88 1.33
N PHE A 76 8.11 -6.08 1.99
CA PHE A 76 7.68 -7.35 2.54
C PHE A 76 6.48 -7.88 1.75
N PHE A 77 6.75 -8.39 0.56
CA PHE A 77 5.73 -8.83 -0.40
C PHE A 77 4.93 -10.05 0.07
N ASP A 78 5.57 -10.96 0.80
CA ASP A 78 4.96 -12.22 1.22
C ASP A 78 4.04 -12.08 2.44
N PHE A 79 3.99 -10.88 3.05
CA PHE A 79 3.16 -10.64 4.23
C PHE A 79 1.82 -10.02 3.84
N PRO A 80 0.70 -10.69 4.13
CA PRO A 80 -0.62 -10.16 3.79
C PRO A 80 -0.91 -8.91 4.62
N VAL A 81 -1.28 -7.82 3.93
CA VAL A 81 -1.68 -6.58 4.58
C VAL A 81 -3.12 -6.72 5.14
N PRO A 82 -3.33 -6.59 6.45
CA PRO A 82 -4.66 -6.71 7.05
C PRO A 82 -5.65 -5.68 6.51
N LYS A 83 -6.92 -6.07 6.36
CA LYS A 83 -8.00 -5.19 5.91
C LYS A 83 -8.16 -3.92 6.74
N SER A 84 -7.77 -3.95 8.01
CA SER A 84 -7.77 -2.76 8.86
C SER A 84 -6.82 -1.66 8.36
N PHE A 85 -5.69 -2.02 7.75
CA PHE A 85 -4.80 -1.05 7.10
C PHE A 85 -5.39 -0.58 5.77
N LEU A 86 -5.94 -1.48 4.95
CA LEU A 86 -6.62 -1.12 3.70
C LEU A 86 -7.76 -0.11 3.94
N HIS A 87 -8.55 -0.30 5.00
CA HIS A 87 -9.60 0.65 5.38
C HIS A 87 -9.06 2.04 5.76
N GLN A 88 -7.93 2.09 6.45
CA GLN A 88 -7.28 3.35 6.81
C GLN A 88 -6.70 4.03 5.56
N MET A 89 -6.01 3.27 4.70
CA MET A 89 -5.48 3.74 3.43
C MET A 89 -6.59 4.31 2.54
N PHE A 90 -7.72 3.62 2.42
CA PHE A 90 -8.87 4.08 1.64
C PHE A 90 -9.38 5.45 2.12
N LYS A 91 -9.56 5.62 3.44
CA LYS A 91 -10.01 6.89 4.02
C LYS A 91 -9.03 8.02 3.71
N ILE A 92 -7.73 7.78 3.96
CA ILE A 92 -6.69 8.78 3.72
C ILE A 92 -6.59 9.12 2.23
N THR A 93 -6.57 8.12 1.36
CA THR A 93 -6.51 8.30 -0.11
C THR A 93 -7.68 9.16 -0.59
N LYS A 94 -8.90 8.85 -0.14
CA LYS A 94 -10.09 9.63 -0.49
C LYS A 94 -10.01 11.08 -0.01
N GLU A 95 -9.48 11.32 1.19
CA GLU A 95 -9.26 12.68 1.68
C GLU A 95 -8.23 13.44 0.83
N TYR A 96 -7.16 12.78 0.39
CA TYR A 96 -6.15 13.38 -0.48
C TYR A 96 -6.64 13.61 -1.90
N GLU A 97 -7.41 12.68 -2.49
CA GLU A 97 -8.04 12.85 -3.80
C GLU A 97 -8.97 14.08 -3.84
N THR A 98 -9.62 14.45 -2.73
CA THR A 98 -10.42 15.69 -2.72
C THR A 98 -9.57 16.96 -2.80
N LYS A 99 -8.29 16.89 -2.42
CA LYS A 99 -7.37 18.02 -2.32
C LYS A 99 -6.38 18.13 -3.48
N ASP A 100 -6.08 17.02 -4.17
CA ASP A 100 -5.09 16.95 -5.25
C ASP A 100 -5.70 16.30 -6.50
N GLU A 101 -5.78 17.06 -7.60
CA GLU A 101 -6.32 16.59 -8.87
C GLU A 101 -5.46 15.51 -9.54
N ASN A 102 -4.15 15.48 -9.28
CA ASN A 102 -3.26 14.47 -9.86
C ASN A 102 -3.51 13.08 -9.29
N LEU A 103 -3.98 12.98 -8.04
CA LEU A 103 -4.37 11.70 -7.45
C LEU A 103 -5.69 11.19 -8.01
N LYS A 104 -6.62 12.09 -8.34
CA LYS A 104 -7.92 11.72 -8.92
C LYS A 104 -7.79 10.97 -10.24
N SER A 105 -6.74 11.21 -11.03
CA SER A 105 -6.58 10.55 -12.33
C SER A 105 -6.16 9.07 -12.24
N TYR A 106 -5.69 8.61 -11.08
CA TYR A 106 -5.23 7.23 -10.89
C TYR A 106 -6.26 6.33 -10.19
N ASN A 107 -7.39 6.88 -9.71
CA ASN A 107 -8.49 6.13 -9.08
C ASN A 107 -8.09 5.15 -7.96
N PHE A 108 -7.04 5.46 -7.19
CA PHE A 108 -6.54 4.57 -6.13
C PHE A 108 -7.59 4.20 -5.07
N SER A 109 -8.55 5.09 -4.80
CA SER A 109 -9.63 4.77 -3.87
C SER A 109 -10.54 3.65 -4.37
N GLU A 110 -10.75 3.51 -5.68
CA GLU A 110 -11.50 2.40 -6.28
C GLU A 110 -10.71 1.11 -6.16
N ASP A 111 -9.41 1.10 -6.51
CA ASP A 111 -8.57 -0.09 -6.39
C ASP A 111 -8.51 -0.61 -4.94
N LEU A 112 -8.36 0.30 -3.97
CA LEU A 112 -8.39 -0.04 -2.55
C LEU A 112 -9.76 -0.58 -2.12
N TYR A 113 -10.85 -0.02 -2.66
CA TYR A 113 -12.19 -0.52 -2.40
C TYR A 113 -12.39 -1.93 -2.97
N GLU A 114 -11.88 -2.20 -4.18
CA GLU A 114 -11.86 -3.54 -4.76
C GLU A 114 -11.11 -4.52 -3.88
N LEU A 115 -9.92 -4.18 -3.37
CA LEU A 115 -9.16 -5.02 -2.43
C LEU A 115 -9.90 -5.25 -1.10
N LEU A 116 -10.71 -4.29 -0.64
CA LEU A 116 -11.54 -4.44 0.56
C LEU A 116 -12.69 -5.42 0.36
N ILE A 117 -13.40 -5.32 -0.78
CA ILE A 117 -14.56 -6.16 -1.11
C ILE A 117 -14.15 -7.53 -1.66
N ASP A 118 -12.98 -7.65 -2.28
CA ASP A 118 -12.56 -8.90 -2.91
C ASP A 118 -12.38 -9.97 -1.83
N LYS A 119 -13.20 -11.00 -1.92
CA LYS A 119 -13.13 -12.20 -1.09
C LYS A 119 -11.97 -13.11 -1.51
N ARG A 120 -11.34 -12.85 -2.67
CA ARG A 120 -10.21 -13.60 -3.25
C ARG A 120 -8.84 -13.14 -2.78
N VAL A 121 -8.70 -12.06 -2.01
CA VAL A 121 -7.44 -11.77 -1.30
C VAL A 121 -7.06 -12.93 -0.35
N HIS A 122 -8.00 -13.83 -0.05
CA HIS A 122 -7.78 -15.09 0.66
C HIS A 122 -7.44 -16.31 -0.23
N ARG A 123 -7.42 -16.21 -1.57
CA ARG A 123 -7.30 -17.37 -2.48
C ARG A 123 -5.89 -17.67 -3.00
N PHE A 124 -4.88 -16.86 -2.69
CA PHE A 124 -3.48 -17.20 -2.98
C PHE A 124 -2.81 -18.04 -1.87
N PHE A 125 -3.60 -18.53 -0.92
CA PHE A 125 -3.13 -19.38 0.16
C PHE A 125 -3.94 -20.68 0.20
N TYR A 126 -3.60 -21.62 -0.67
CA TYR A 126 -3.81 -23.06 -0.50
C TYR A 126 -2.66 -23.81 -1.15
#